data_AF-F7P1K4-F1
#
_entry.id   AF-F7P1K4-F1
#
_cell.length_a   1.000
_cell.length_b   1.000
_cell.length_c   1.000
_cell.angle_alpha   90.00
_cell.angle_beta   90.00
_cell.angle_gamma   90.00
#
_symmetry.space_group_name_H-M   'P 1'
#
loop_
_entity.id
_entity.type
_entity.pdbx_description
1 polymer ?
#
loop_
_entity_poly.entity_id
_entity_poly.type
_entity_poly.pdbx_seq_one_letter_code
_entity_poly.pdbx_strand_id
1 'polypeptide(L)'
;MPIPHPELIKLFDFLDSDTPATINWVQRYLTKHGISISHYTYQGAVKQYIAEQFIPLQPTHADITLFAQRMGNAWRIRKHRQKKDVVSLSVSLDKSVANKLSRMSKEQKKADVVSMLIKENFQEFVAEKNRQKAKRTEEKRTLTMQPDQASLMQPLNQPPSETTQVLNQSNRAEEFREAMIHLYDIIFCANEKGEPIDDQTLIQATKIYYTAFNK
;
A
#
# COMPACT_ATOMS: atom_id res chain seq x y z
N MET A 1 26.94 -24.42 -32.83
CA MET A 1 27.30 -23.54 -33.96
C MET A 1 26.76 -22.14 -33.66
N PRO A 2 27.48 -21.06 -34.01
CA PRO A 2 26.98 -19.70 -33.86
C PRO A 2 25.75 -19.48 -34.74
N ILE A 3 24.74 -18.77 -34.22
CA ILE A 3 23.52 -18.45 -34.96
C ILE A 3 23.84 -17.42 -36.04
N PRO A 4 23.43 -17.62 -37.30
CA PRO A 4 23.46 -16.58 -38.32
C PRO A 4 22.72 -15.33 -37.83
N HIS A 5 23.32 -14.15 -37.97
CA HIS A 5 22.74 -12.87 -37.53
C HIS A 5 21.25 -12.66 -37.91
N PRO A 6 20.77 -13.06 -39.11
CA PRO A 6 19.36 -12.94 -39.47
C PRO A 6 18.41 -13.84 -38.66
N GLU A 7 18.86 -15.03 -38.25
CA GLU A 7 18.06 -15.96 -37.44
C GLU A 7 17.97 -15.49 -35.98
N LEU A 8 19.04 -14.87 -35.48
CA LEU A 8 19.08 -14.25 -34.16
C LEU A 8 18.04 -13.11 -34.05
N ILE A 9 17.93 -12.26 -35.06
CA ILE A 9 16.95 -11.17 -35.10
C ILE A 9 15.51 -11.70 -35.03
N LYS A 10 15.21 -12.79 -35.75
CA LYS A 10 13.86 -13.40 -35.78
C LYS A 10 13.37 -13.86 -34.41
N LEU A 11 14.28 -14.26 -33.52
CA LEU A 11 13.92 -14.65 -32.15
C LEU A 11 13.25 -13.52 -31.36
N PHE A 12 13.46 -12.26 -31.77
CA PHE A 12 12.92 -11.07 -31.14
C PHE A 12 11.74 -10.45 -31.91
N ASP A 13 11.11 -11.19 -32.82
CA ASP A 13 10.00 -10.67 -33.63
C ASP A 13 8.76 -10.25 -32.83
N PHE A 14 8.64 -10.71 -31.59
CA PHE A 14 7.61 -10.26 -30.65
C PHE A 14 7.71 -8.77 -30.25
N LEU A 15 8.87 -8.13 -30.50
CA LEU A 15 9.04 -6.68 -30.38
C LEU A 15 8.51 -6.03 -31.65
N ASP A 16 7.27 -5.57 -31.60
CA ASP A 16 6.49 -5.06 -32.73
C ASP A 16 6.52 -3.54 -32.88
N SER A 17 7.29 -2.83 -32.04
CA SER A 17 7.39 -1.37 -32.10
C SER A 17 8.72 -0.85 -31.57
N ASP A 18 9.28 0.15 -32.25
CA ASP A 18 10.52 0.83 -31.88
C ASP A 18 10.25 2.16 -31.15
N THR A 19 9.24 2.18 -30.27
CA THR A 19 8.94 3.39 -29.49
C THR A 19 9.99 3.67 -28.40
N PRO A 20 10.16 4.91 -27.94
CA PRO A 20 11.05 5.22 -26.80
C PRO A 20 10.71 4.40 -25.55
N ALA A 21 9.44 4.10 -25.32
CA ALA A 21 8.99 3.26 -24.20
C ALA A 21 9.38 1.78 -24.38
N THR A 22 9.39 1.27 -25.61
CA THR A 22 9.88 -0.08 -25.93
C THR A 22 11.38 -0.15 -25.72
N ILE A 23 12.13 0.81 -26.25
CA ILE A 23 13.59 0.90 -26.11
C ILE A 23 13.97 0.92 -24.63
N ASN A 24 13.35 1.80 -23.84
CA ASN A 24 13.63 1.90 -22.41
C ASN A 24 13.33 0.59 -21.66
N TRP A 25 12.24 -0.10 -22.02
CA TRP A 25 11.91 -1.38 -21.42
C TRP A 25 12.95 -2.46 -21.76
N VAL A 26 13.35 -2.56 -23.03
CA VAL A 26 14.39 -3.50 -23.49
C VAL A 26 15.70 -3.24 -22.77
N GLN A 27 16.11 -1.98 -22.67
CA GLN A 27 17.32 -1.59 -21.94
C GLN A 27 17.27 -2.06 -20.48
N ARG A 28 16.19 -1.74 -19.76
CA ARG A 28 16.00 -2.18 -18.37
C ARG A 28 16.00 -3.70 -18.23
N TYR A 29 15.37 -4.41 -19.18
CA TYR A 29 15.32 -5.87 -19.16
C TYR A 29 16.71 -6.48 -19.31
N LEU A 30 17.48 -6.03 -20.30
CA LEU A 30 18.84 -6.47 -20.57
C LEU A 30 19.77 -6.17 -19.38
N THR A 31 19.75 -4.95 -18.84
CA THR A 31 20.55 -4.58 -17.66
C THR A 31 20.23 -5.45 -16.45
N LYS A 32 18.94 -5.71 -16.18
CA LYS A 32 18.52 -6.61 -15.08
C LYS A 32 19.09 -8.02 -15.23
N HIS A 33 19.33 -8.46 -16.45
CA HIS A 33 19.90 -9.77 -16.77
C HIS A 33 21.42 -9.73 -16.97
N GLY A 34 22.10 -8.65 -16.56
CA GLY A 34 23.56 -8.54 -16.58
C GLY A 34 24.15 -8.22 -17.95
N ILE A 35 23.32 -7.90 -18.95
CA ILE A 35 23.78 -7.45 -20.26
C ILE A 35 24.00 -5.94 -20.17
N SER A 36 25.26 -5.54 -20.11
CA SER A 36 25.64 -4.13 -20.01
C SER A 36 25.30 -3.40 -21.30
N ILE A 37 24.64 -2.25 -21.15
CA ILE A 37 24.27 -1.38 -22.25
C ILE A 37 24.95 -0.04 -22.03
N SER A 38 25.92 0.27 -22.89
CA SER A 38 26.39 1.66 -23.03
C SER A 38 25.23 2.50 -23.54
N HIS A 39 24.92 3.60 -22.85
CA HIS A 39 23.89 4.56 -23.25
C HIS A 39 24.06 4.93 -24.73
N TYR A 40 23.17 4.43 -25.59
CA TYR A 40 23.19 4.74 -27.01
C TYR A 40 21.78 5.07 -27.47
N THR A 41 21.64 6.21 -28.12
CA THR A 41 20.42 6.66 -28.79
C THR A 41 20.33 5.87 -30.10
N TYR A 42 19.78 4.66 -30.03
CA TYR A 42 19.72 3.79 -31.20
C TYR A 42 18.77 4.36 -32.26
N GLN A 43 19.26 4.56 -33.49
CA GLN A 43 18.49 5.01 -34.66
C GLN A 43 17.98 3.84 -35.53
N GLY A 44 18.23 2.58 -35.16
CA GLY A 44 17.81 1.39 -35.90
C GLY A 44 16.68 0.60 -35.23
N ALA A 45 16.39 -0.61 -35.76
CA ALA A 45 15.40 -1.52 -35.20
C ALA A 45 15.90 -2.17 -33.89
N VAL A 46 15.11 -2.13 -32.81
CA VAL A 46 15.50 -2.64 -31.48
C VAL A 46 15.98 -4.10 -31.50
N LYS A 47 15.49 -4.90 -32.45
CA LYS A 47 15.90 -6.31 -32.63
C LYS A 47 17.36 -6.44 -33.09
N GLN A 48 17.83 -5.56 -33.96
CA GLN A 48 19.23 -5.53 -34.42
C GLN A 48 20.15 -5.17 -33.26
N TYR A 49 19.76 -4.16 -32.48
CA TYR A 49 20.47 -3.79 -31.27
C TYR A 49 20.65 -4.95 -30.30
N ILE A 50 19.58 -5.71 -30.03
CA ILE A 50 19.65 -6.89 -29.15
C ILE A 50 20.61 -7.94 -29.75
N ALA A 51 20.52 -8.21 -31.05
CA ALA A 51 21.38 -9.16 -31.73
C ALA A 51 22.86 -8.79 -31.59
N GLU A 52 23.21 -7.51 -31.76
CA GLU A 52 24.58 -6.98 -31.60
C GLU A 52 25.13 -7.19 -30.18
N GLN A 53 24.29 -7.10 -29.14
CA GLN A 53 24.72 -7.35 -27.75
C GLN A 53 25.09 -8.81 -27.48
N PHE A 54 24.51 -9.76 -28.23
CA PHE A 54 24.80 -11.18 -28.07
C PHE A 54 26.04 -11.64 -28.84
N ILE A 55 26.51 -10.89 -29.84
CA ILE A 55 27.74 -11.21 -30.59
C ILE A 55 28.97 -11.35 -29.68
N PRO A 56 29.31 -10.39 -28.79
CA PRO A 56 30.50 -10.48 -27.95
C PRO A 56 30.39 -11.52 -26.84
N LEU A 57 29.17 -11.91 -26.45
CA LEU A 57 28.94 -12.85 -25.35
C LEU A 57 29.11 -14.32 -25.76
N GLN A 58 29.19 -14.60 -27.07
CA GLN A 58 29.21 -15.95 -27.66
C GLN A 58 28.28 -16.97 -26.95
N PRO A 59 26.99 -16.66 -26.71
CA PRO A 59 26.12 -17.58 -26.01
C PRO A 59 25.77 -18.79 -26.88
N THR A 60 25.44 -19.91 -26.25
CA THR A 60 24.96 -21.07 -27.02
C THR A 60 23.60 -20.77 -27.64
N HIS A 61 23.27 -21.43 -28.74
CA HIS A 61 21.96 -21.26 -29.39
C HIS A 61 20.80 -21.51 -28.41
N ALA A 62 20.93 -22.50 -27.53
CA ALA A 62 19.93 -22.83 -26.52
C ALA A 62 19.73 -21.67 -25.53
N ASP A 63 20.81 -21.02 -25.09
CA ASP A 63 20.75 -19.91 -24.14
C ASP A 63 20.04 -18.69 -24.74
N ILE A 64 20.37 -18.35 -25.99
CA ILE A 64 19.73 -17.25 -26.71
C ILE A 64 18.23 -17.53 -26.91
N THR A 65 17.89 -18.76 -27.30
CA THR A 65 16.49 -19.16 -27.50
C THR A 65 15.71 -19.06 -26.19
N LEU A 66 16.27 -19.57 -25.09
CA LEU A 66 15.67 -19.49 -23.77
C LEU A 66 15.52 -18.04 -23.30
N PHE A 67 16.52 -17.21 -23.57
CA PHE A 67 16.47 -15.78 -23.27
C PHE A 67 15.34 -15.08 -24.03
N ALA A 68 15.27 -15.28 -25.35
CA ALA A 68 14.21 -14.71 -26.19
C ALA A 68 12.81 -15.15 -25.74
N GLN A 69 12.63 -16.43 -25.36
CA GLN A 69 11.37 -16.93 -24.80
C GLN A 69 11.00 -16.24 -23.49
N ARG A 70 11.94 -16.10 -22.55
CA ARG A 70 11.73 -15.41 -21.26
C ARG A 70 11.38 -13.95 -21.48
N MET A 71 12.08 -13.28 -22.38
CA MET A 71 11.85 -11.89 -22.74
C MET A 71 10.49 -11.71 -23.40
N GLY A 72 10.12 -12.58 -24.33
CA GLY A 72 8.81 -12.58 -25.00
C GLY A 72 7.65 -12.76 -24.01
N ASN A 73 7.79 -13.66 -23.02
CA ASN A 73 6.79 -13.83 -21.97
C ASN A 73 6.66 -12.57 -21.10
N ALA A 74 7.79 -11.97 -20.70
CA ALA A 74 7.78 -10.72 -19.94
C ALA A 74 7.13 -9.56 -20.72
N TRP A 75 7.41 -9.47 -22.02
CA TRP A 75 6.82 -8.49 -22.93
C TRP A 75 5.31 -8.65 -23.05
N ARG A 76 4.82 -9.89 -23.22
CA ARG A 76 3.38 -10.20 -23.27
C ARG A 76 2.67 -9.78 -21.98
N ILE A 77 3.26 -10.07 -20.82
CA ILE A 77 2.73 -9.66 -19.51
C ILE A 77 2.67 -8.13 -19.40
N ARG A 78 3.72 -7.42 -19.84
CA ARG A 78 3.73 -5.95 -19.85
C ARG A 78 2.58 -5.39 -20.69
N LYS A 79 2.41 -5.86 -21.92
CA LYS A 79 1.32 -5.42 -22.80
C LYS A 79 -0.04 -5.68 -22.18
N HIS A 80 -0.21 -6.86 -21.59
CA HIS A 80 -1.44 -7.20 -20.88
C HIS A 80 -1.73 -6.22 -19.74
N ARG A 81 -0.71 -5.82 -18.96
CA ARG A 81 -0.84 -4.85 -17.86
C ARG A 81 -1.08 -3.41 -18.32
N GLN A 82 -0.66 -3.04 -19.53
CA GLN A 82 -0.91 -1.70 -20.08
C GLN A 82 -2.35 -1.50 -20.56
N LYS A 83 -3.16 -2.56 -20.64
CA LYS A 83 -4.57 -2.46 -20.99
C LYS A 83 -5.31 -1.74 -19.85
N LYS A 84 -5.81 -0.53 -20.14
CA LYS A 84 -6.18 0.52 -19.16
C LYS A 84 -7.34 0.18 -18.21
N ASP A 85 -8.08 -0.89 -18.46
CA ASP A 85 -9.32 -1.20 -17.72
C ASP A 85 -9.15 -2.27 -16.64
N VAL A 86 -7.93 -2.74 -16.37
CA VAL A 86 -7.67 -3.80 -15.38
C VAL A 86 -6.56 -3.38 -14.43
N VAL A 87 -6.92 -3.10 -13.16
CA VAL A 87 -5.96 -2.93 -12.08
C VAL A 87 -5.75 -4.28 -11.39
N SER A 88 -4.49 -4.72 -11.27
CA SER A 88 -4.12 -5.93 -10.54
C SER A 88 -3.57 -5.55 -9.17
N LEU A 89 -4.23 -6.02 -8.11
CA LEU A 89 -3.78 -5.89 -6.74
C LEU A 89 -3.15 -7.21 -6.28
N SER A 90 -1.97 -7.15 -5.66
CA SER A 90 -1.36 -8.29 -4.99
C SER A 90 -1.63 -8.19 -3.50
N VAL A 91 -2.29 -9.19 -2.92
CA VAL A 91 -2.67 -9.21 -1.50
C VAL A 91 -2.11 -10.47 -0.85
N SER A 92 -1.48 -10.31 0.32
CA SER A 92 -1.07 -11.42 1.17
C SER A 92 -2.25 -11.81 2.07
N LEU A 93 -2.59 -13.09 2.11
CA LEU A 93 -3.67 -13.63 2.94
C LEU A 93 -3.12 -14.68 3.88
N ASP A 94 -3.71 -14.77 5.08
CA ASP A 94 -3.46 -15.88 5.98
C ASP A 94 -3.79 -17.21 5.31
N LYS A 95 -3.01 -18.25 5.63
CA LYS A 95 -3.13 -19.57 5.00
C LYS A 95 -4.54 -20.16 5.15
N SER A 96 -5.20 -19.95 6.30
CA SER A 96 -6.57 -20.41 6.56
C SER A 96 -7.58 -19.71 5.63
N VAL A 97 -7.46 -18.40 5.45
CA VAL A 97 -8.32 -17.59 4.58
C VAL A 97 -8.09 -17.94 3.11
N ALA A 98 -6.83 -18.08 2.69
CA ALA A 98 -6.48 -18.48 1.33
C ALA A 98 -7.03 -19.87 0.97
N ASN A 99 -6.99 -20.81 1.93
CA ASN A 99 -7.57 -22.15 1.76
C ASN A 99 -9.09 -22.10 1.65
N LYS A 100 -9.76 -21.33 2.50
CA LYS A 100 -11.22 -21.15 2.44
C LYS A 100 -11.64 -20.52 1.11
N LEU A 101 -10.96 -19.45 0.69
CA LEU A 101 -11.21 -18.82 -0.61
C LEU A 101 -11.00 -19.81 -1.76
N SER A 102 -9.93 -20.61 -1.72
CA SER A 102 -9.69 -21.63 -2.76
C SER A 102 -10.78 -22.69 -2.82
N ARG A 103 -11.39 -23.06 -1.68
CA ARG A 103 -12.55 -23.98 -1.65
C ARG A 103 -13.82 -23.33 -2.22
N MET A 104 -14.05 -22.04 -1.95
CA MET A 104 -15.19 -21.29 -2.47
C MET A 104 -15.05 -21.01 -3.98
N SER A 105 -13.83 -20.95 -4.48
CA SER A 105 -13.51 -20.64 -5.89
C SER A 105 -13.21 -21.88 -6.74
N LYS A 106 -13.83 -23.04 -6.47
CA LYS A 106 -13.55 -24.27 -7.23
C LYS A 106 -13.90 -24.15 -8.72
N GLU A 107 -14.98 -23.46 -9.05
CA GLU A 107 -15.50 -23.35 -10.42
C GLU A 107 -15.44 -21.91 -10.96
N GLN A 108 -14.94 -20.98 -10.17
CA GLN A 108 -14.94 -19.55 -10.47
C GLN A 108 -13.59 -18.93 -10.13
N LYS A 109 -13.25 -17.81 -10.77
CA LYS A 109 -12.00 -17.12 -10.43
C LYS A 109 -12.12 -16.54 -9.02
N LYS A 110 -11.04 -16.63 -8.25
CA LYS A 110 -10.95 -16.06 -6.89
C LYS A 110 -11.35 -14.58 -6.85
N ALA A 111 -10.95 -13.82 -7.87
CA ALA A 111 -11.31 -12.41 -8.00
C ALA A 111 -12.82 -12.16 -8.15
N ASP A 112 -13.53 -13.05 -8.84
CA ASP A 112 -14.98 -12.92 -9.05
C ASP A 112 -15.73 -13.22 -7.75
N VAL A 113 -15.32 -14.28 -7.04
CA VAL A 113 -15.87 -14.63 -5.72
C VAL A 113 -15.63 -13.50 -4.71
N VAL A 114 -14.42 -12.95 -4.65
CA VAL A 114 -14.11 -11.79 -3.79
C VAL A 114 -14.94 -10.58 -4.20
N SER A 115 -15.13 -10.34 -5.50
CA SER A 115 -15.95 -9.23 -5.98
C SER A 115 -17.41 -9.37 -5.57
N MET A 116 -17.98 -10.57 -5.63
CA MET A 116 -19.34 -10.83 -5.15
C MET A 116 -19.47 -10.61 -3.65
N LEU A 117 -18.56 -11.18 -2.86
CA LEU A 117 -18.54 -10.98 -1.41
C LEU A 117 -18.40 -9.51 -1.02
N ILE A 118 -17.57 -8.75 -1.71
CA ILE A 118 -17.44 -7.32 -1.46
C ILE A 118 -18.73 -6.61 -1.86
N LYS A 119 -19.26 -6.82 -3.07
CA LYS A 119 -20.46 -6.11 -3.55
C LYS A 119 -21.69 -6.36 -2.66
N GLU A 120 -21.92 -7.60 -2.27
CA GLU A 120 -23.07 -7.98 -1.45
C GLU A 120 -22.95 -7.43 -0.01
N ASN A 121 -21.75 -7.48 0.58
CA ASN A 121 -21.55 -7.08 1.98
C ASN A 121 -21.14 -5.60 2.15
N PHE A 122 -20.86 -4.87 1.07
CA PHE A 122 -20.38 -3.49 1.16
C PHE A 122 -21.43 -2.56 1.77
N GLN A 123 -22.71 -2.75 1.42
CA GLN A 123 -23.80 -1.94 1.96
C GLN A 123 -23.95 -2.15 3.47
N GLU A 124 -23.88 -3.39 3.92
CA GLU A 124 -23.92 -3.73 5.35
C GLU A 124 -22.71 -3.18 6.11
N PHE A 125 -21.51 -3.27 5.53
CA PHE A 125 -20.30 -2.69 6.11
C PHE A 125 -20.40 -1.16 6.26
N VAL A 126 -20.90 -0.46 5.23
CA VAL A 126 -21.10 1.00 5.29
C VAL A 126 -22.15 1.36 6.34
N ALA A 127 -23.26 0.63 6.40
CA ALA A 127 -24.30 0.82 7.41
C ALA A 127 -23.75 0.62 8.83
N GLU A 128 -22.96 -0.42 9.06
CA GLU A 128 -22.35 -0.70 10.36
C GLU A 128 -21.33 0.37 10.75
N LYS A 129 -20.49 0.81 9.81
CA LYS A 129 -19.53 1.90 10.03
C LYS A 129 -20.25 3.20 10.41
N ASN A 130 -21.34 3.54 9.74
CA ASN A 130 -22.16 4.71 10.05
C ASN A 130 -22.85 4.58 11.41
N ARG A 131 -23.36 3.39 11.75
CA ARG A 131 -23.95 3.10 13.06
C ARG A 131 -22.94 3.29 14.19
N GLN A 132 -21.71 2.82 14.01
CA GLN A 132 -20.63 3.02 14.97
C GLN A 132 -20.25 4.50 15.13
N LYS A 133 -20.23 5.27 14.03
CA LYS A 133 -20.01 6.73 14.09
C LYS A 133 -21.14 7.46 14.81
N ALA A 134 -22.39 7.06 14.58
CA ALA A 134 -23.56 7.61 15.27
C ALA A 134 -23.49 7.36 16.77
N LYS A 135 -23.22 6.11 17.20
CA LYS A 135 -23.02 5.76 18.62
C LYS A 135 -21.93 6.59 19.28
N ARG A 136 -20.77 6.73 18.65
CA ARG A 136 -19.68 7.57 19.18
C ARG A 136 -20.06 9.06 19.28
N THR A 137 -20.93 9.54 18.40
CA THR A 137 -21.41 10.93 18.42
C THR A 137 -22.45 11.13 19.52
N GLU A 138 -23.30 10.14 19.76
CA GLU A 138 -24.30 10.12 20.83
C GLU A 138 -23.66 9.98 22.22
N GLU A 139 -22.66 9.11 22.36
CA GLU A 139 -21.81 9.00 23.57
C GLU A 139 -21.11 10.33 23.87
N LYS A 140 -20.56 11.01 22.85
CA LYS A 140 -19.98 12.35 23.02
C LYS A 140 -21.02 13.39 23.46
N ARG A 141 -22.24 13.36 22.89
CA ARG A 141 -23.32 14.30 23.26
C ARG A 141 -23.83 14.08 24.68
N THR A 142 -23.99 12.83 25.09
CA THR A 142 -24.44 12.47 26.44
C THR A 142 -23.41 12.82 27.52
N LEU A 143 -22.11 12.67 27.23
CA LEU A 143 -21.02 13.16 28.09
C LEU A 143 -21.02 14.69 28.24
N THR A 144 -21.35 15.44 27.18
CA THR A 144 -21.42 16.91 27.23
C THR A 144 -22.70 17.48 27.85
N MET A 145 -23.76 16.68 28.02
CA MET A 145 -25.03 17.13 28.62
C MET A 145 -25.20 16.76 30.11
N GLN A 146 -24.19 16.13 30.74
CA GLN A 146 -24.17 15.87 32.18
C GLN A 146 -23.53 16.95 33.11
N PRO A 147 -23.19 18.20 32.71
CA PRO A 147 -22.61 19.14 33.69
C PRO A 147 -23.60 19.83 34.63
N ASP A 148 -24.93 19.66 34.50
CA ASP A 148 -25.90 20.48 35.27
C ASP A 148 -26.67 19.78 36.41
N GLN A 149 -26.48 18.48 36.66
CA GLN A 149 -27.10 17.85 37.86
C GLN A 149 -26.25 17.93 39.13
N ALA A 150 -24.95 18.27 39.04
CA ALA A 150 -24.09 18.45 40.20
C ALA A 150 -24.23 19.85 40.85
N SER A 151 -24.86 20.81 40.17
CA SER A 151 -24.92 22.21 40.62
C SER A 151 -26.13 22.53 41.53
N LEU A 152 -26.99 21.56 41.84
CA LEU A 152 -28.24 21.77 42.59
C LEU A 152 -28.29 21.19 44.01
N MET A 153 -27.17 20.69 44.54
CA MET A 153 -27.07 20.36 45.97
C MET A 153 -25.97 21.17 46.62
N GLN A 154 -26.33 22.35 47.14
CA GLN A 154 -25.54 23.04 48.15
C GLN A 154 -25.34 22.11 49.36
N PRO A 155 -24.10 21.86 49.83
CA PRO A 155 -23.88 21.34 51.15
C PRO A 155 -23.65 22.50 52.12
N LEU A 156 -24.55 22.64 53.09
CA LEU A 156 -24.25 23.36 54.33
C LEU A 156 -23.00 22.74 54.98
N ASN A 157 -22.07 23.62 55.36
CA ASN A 157 -20.90 23.42 56.22
C ASN A 157 -20.91 22.15 57.11
N GLN A 158 -20.01 21.20 56.82
CA GLN A 158 -19.42 20.27 57.80
C GLN A 158 -17.94 19.99 57.45
N PRO A 159 -17.08 19.69 58.46
CA PRO A 159 -15.63 19.87 58.43
C PRO A 159 -14.88 18.74 57.68
N PRO A 160 -13.58 18.92 57.36
CA PRO A 160 -12.92 18.21 56.25
C PRO A 160 -12.53 16.78 56.64
N SER A 161 -13.14 15.80 55.98
CA SER A 161 -12.64 14.42 55.95
C SER A 161 -11.66 14.22 54.80
N GLU A 162 -10.53 13.63 55.16
CA GLU A 162 -9.44 13.13 54.33
C GLU A 162 -9.91 12.53 53.00
N THR A 163 -9.77 13.26 51.89
CA THR A 163 -9.97 12.69 50.54
C THR A 163 -9.04 13.32 49.52
N THR A 164 -7.74 13.45 49.82
CA THR A 164 -6.78 14.13 48.92
C THR A 164 -6.16 13.20 47.87
N GLN A 165 -6.42 11.88 47.90
CA GLN A 165 -5.77 10.94 46.97
C GLN A 165 -6.55 10.63 45.69
N VAL A 166 -7.87 10.87 45.63
CA VAL A 166 -8.69 10.49 44.46
C VAL A 166 -8.70 11.57 43.37
N LEU A 167 -8.54 12.85 43.73
CA LEU A 167 -8.61 13.97 42.76
C LEU A 167 -7.40 14.01 41.80
N ASN A 168 -6.21 13.62 42.25
CA ASN A 168 -4.98 13.66 41.44
C ASN A 168 -4.89 12.54 40.38
N GLN A 169 -5.62 11.43 40.55
CA GLN A 169 -5.63 10.35 39.54
C GLN A 169 -6.57 10.67 38.37
N SER A 170 -7.67 11.38 38.62
CA SER A 170 -8.64 11.76 37.59
C SER A 170 -8.05 12.78 36.60
N ASN A 171 -7.38 13.83 37.11
CA ASN A 171 -6.77 14.85 36.25
C ASN A 171 -5.68 14.28 35.35
N ARG A 172 -4.88 13.34 35.88
CA ARG A 172 -3.79 12.73 35.11
C ARG A 172 -4.28 11.79 34.01
N ALA A 173 -5.42 11.14 34.21
CA ALA A 173 -6.06 10.30 33.20
C ALA A 173 -6.66 11.15 32.06
N GLU A 174 -7.21 12.32 32.38
CA GLU A 174 -7.71 13.26 31.37
C GLU A 174 -6.57 13.91 30.57
N GLU A 175 -5.51 14.38 31.23
CA GLU A 175 -4.31 14.91 30.56
C GLU A 175 -3.68 13.88 29.61
N PHE A 176 -3.62 12.61 30.02
CA PHE A 176 -3.12 11.53 29.16
C PHE A 176 -4.06 11.28 27.97
N ARG A 177 -5.37 11.35 28.17
CA ARG A 177 -6.36 11.15 27.12
C ARG A 177 -6.30 12.27 26.07
N GLU A 178 -6.17 13.51 26.50
CA GLU A 178 -6.00 14.66 25.61
C GLU A 178 -4.69 14.59 24.83
N ALA A 179 -3.59 14.23 25.50
CA ALA A 179 -2.30 13.98 24.87
C ALA A 179 -2.37 12.91 23.77
N MET A 180 -3.06 11.79 24.03
CA MET A 180 -3.24 10.71 23.05
C MET A 180 -4.12 11.11 21.87
N ILE A 181 -5.17 11.92 22.10
CA ILE A 181 -6.00 12.47 21.01
C ILE A 181 -5.17 13.38 20.11
N HIS A 182 -4.37 14.27 20.69
CA HIS A 182 -3.48 15.15 19.94
C HIS A 182 -2.46 14.38 19.11
N LEU A 183 -1.87 13.30 19.66
CA LEU A 183 -0.93 12.46 18.94
C LEU A 183 -1.60 11.77 17.73
N TYR A 184 -2.84 11.29 17.92
CA TYR A 184 -3.60 10.64 16.86
C TYR A 184 -3.98 11.62 15.74
N ASP A 185 -4.40 12.83 16.09
CA ASP A 185 -4.76 13.86 15.11
C ASP A 185 -3.55 14.29 14.25
N ILE A 186 -2.37 14.41 14.84
CA ILE A 186 -1.12 14.70 14.10
C ILE A 186 -0.81 13.58 13.10
N ILE A 187 -0.87 12.31 13.53
CA ILE A 187 -0.61 11.14 12.68
C ILE A 187 -1.66 11.02 11.57
N PHE A 188 -2.93 11.31 11.89
CA PHE A 188 -4.04 11.25 10.95
C PHE A 188 -3.96 12.33 9.88
N CYS A 189 -3.67 13.58 10.24
CA CYS A 189 -3.47 14.67 9.28
C CYS A 189 -2.29 14.40 8.34
N ALA A 190 -1.19 13.86 8.85
CA ALA A 190 -0.03 13.51 8.03
C ALA A 190 -0.31 12.37 7.04
N ASN A 191 -1.03 11.32 7.47
CA ASN A 191 -1.21 10.11 6.65
C ASN A 191 -2.44 10.15 5.73
N GLU A 192 -3.55 10.78 6.13
CA GLU A 192 -4.77 10.82 5.31
C GLU A 192 -4.92 12.09 4.49
N LYS A 193 -4.38 13.24 4.94
CA LYS A 193 -4.46 14.51 4.19
C LYS A 193 -3.20 14.83 3.39
N GLY A 194 -2.12 14.06 3.58
CA GLY A 194 -0.85 14.27 2.87
C GLY A 194 -0.16 15.60 3.22
N GLU A 195 -0.50 16.18 4.38
CA GLU A 195 0.13 17.40 4.85
C GLU A 195 1.56 17.08 5.37
N PRO A 196 2.58 17.84 4.95
CA PRO A 196 3.94 17.63 5.43
C PRO A 196 4.01 17.93 6.93
N ILE A 197 4.53 16.98 7.70
CA ILE A 197 4.84 17.21 9.12
C ILE A 197 6.08 18.11 9.17
N ASP A 198 5.91 19.34 9.68
CA ASP A 198 7.05 20.22 9.95
C ASP A 198 7.81 19.78 11.23
N ASP A 199 9.05 20.25 11.34
CA ASP A 199 9.93 19.88 12.46
C ASP A 199 9.34 20.28 13.83
N GLN A 200 8.54 21.34 13.88
CA GLN A 200 7.90 21.82 15.09
C GLN A 200 6.79 20.86 15.56
N THR A 201 6.00 20.34 14.63
CA THR A 201 4.95 19.35 14.85
C THR A 201 5.56 18.01 15.26
N LEU A 202 6.68 17.62 14.65
CA LEU A 202 7.42 16.41 15.03
C LEU A 202 7.97 16.50 16.46
N ILE A 203 8.52 17.65 16.86
CA ILE A 203 9.00 17.90 18.22
C ILE A 203 7.85 17.84 19.23
N GLN A 204 6.68 18.40 18.91
CA GLN A 204 5.51 18.34 19.79
C GLN A 204 4.98 16.90 19.94
N ALA A 205 4.84 16.15 18.85
CA ALA A 205 4.44 14.75 18.89
C ALA A 205 5.42 13.90 19.73
N THR A 206 6.72 14.17 19.60
CA THR A 206 7.76 13.49 20.38
C THR A 206 7.63 13.80 21.88
N LYS A 207 7.40 15.06 22.27
CA LYS A 207 7.17 15.45 23.68
C LYS A 207 5.93 14.79 24.28
N ILE A 208 4.84 14.71 23.50
CA ILE A 208 3.60 14.06 23.91
C ILE A 208 3.83 12.57 24.11
N TYR A 209 4.53 11.90 23.17
CA TYR A 209 4.87 10.48 23.28
C TYR A 209 5.72 10.18 24.52
N TYR A 210 6.76 10.97 24.79
CA TYR A 210 7.59 10.77 25.98
C TYR A 210 6.84 11.03 27.29
N THR A 211 5.96 12.04 27.35
CA THR A 211 5.14 12.32 28.53
C THR A 211 4.11 11.20 28.80
N ALA A 212 3.60 10.58 27.73
CA ALA A 212 2.62 9.51 27.80
C ALA A 212 3.26 8.14 28.15
N PHE A 213 4.40 7.81 27.54
CA PHE A 213 4.93 6.44 27.57
C PHE A 213 6.23 6.27 28.38
N ASN A 214 6.89 7.34 28.80
CA ASN A 214 8.10 7.26 29.62
C ASN A 214 7.77 7.57 31.09
N LYS A 215 7.43 6.52 31.83
CA LYS A 215 7.49 6.48 33.30
C LYS A 215 8.24 5.24 33.75
#